data_AF-A0A284VR87-F1
#
_entry.id   AF-A0A284VR87-F1
#
_cell.length_a   1.000
_cell.length_b   1.000
_cell.length_c   1.000
_cell.angle_alpha   90.00
_cell.angle_beta   90.00
_cell.angle_gamma   90.00
#
_symmetry.space_group_name_H-M   'P 1'
#
loop_
_entity.id
_entity.type
_entity.pdbx_description
1 polymer ?
#
loop_
_entity_poly.entity_id
_entity_poly.type
_entity_poly.pdbx_seq_one_letter_code
_entity_poly.pdbx_strand_id
1 'polypeptide(L)'
;MDEENREKARSVFPESLQPLNVAQTGDALKLGIRTEVRSIELYSGAAQKTDIKSTKDLFHKLVHFEEGHKRILEDALYYLEQEGTWYGYSPPTIEG
;
A
#
# COMPACT_ATOMS: atom_id res chain seq x y z
N MET A 1 1.94 -0.57 18.65
CA MET A 1 0.59 -0.76 18.13
C MET A 1 -0.27 -1.11 19.32
N ASP A 2 -1.24 -0.25 19.60
CA ASP A 2 -1.79 -0.10 20.94
C ASP A 2 -3.07 -0.95 21.03
N GLU A 3 -3.33 -1.65 22.13
CA GLU A 3 -4.41 -2.65 22.24
C GLU A 3 -5.79 -2.06 21.89
N GLU A 4 -6.01 -0.77 22.18
CA GLU A 4 -7.21 -0.02 21.82
C GLU A 4 -7.46 0.02 20.29
N ASN A 5 -6.40 0.18 19.50
CA ASN A 5 -6.52 0.21 18.04
C ASN A 5 -6.87 -1.17 17.47
N ARG A 6 -6.44 -2.25 18.13
CA ARG A 6 -6.81 -3.62 17.78
C ARG A 6 -8.28 -3.92 18.07
N GLU A 7 -8.81 -3.43 19.19
CA GLU A 7 -10.23 -3.61 19.51
C GLU A 7 -11.14 -2.83 18.55
N LYS A 8 -10.79 -1.57 18.24
CA LYS A 8 -11.52 -0.78 17.23
C LYS A 8 -11.47 -1.43 15.85
N ALA A 9 -10.32 -1.98 15.46
CA ALA A 9 -10.21 -2.71 14.20
C ALA A 9 -11.14 -3.94 14.15
N ARG A 10 -11.27 -4.68 15.26
CA ARG A 10 -12.15 -5.87 15.33
C ARG A 10 -13.64 -5.54 15.27
N SER A 11 -14.07 -4.37 15.74
CA SER A 11 -15.48 -3.97 15.66
C SER A 11 -15.89 -3.50 14.26
N VAL A 12 -14.95 -2.90 13.52
CA VAL A 12 -15.16 -2.43 12.15
C VAL A 12 -14.95 -3.56 11.13
N PHE A 13 -13.96 -4.42 11.37
CA PHE A 13 -13.62 -5.56 10.53
C PHE A 13 -13.83 -6.85 11.35
N PRO A 14 -15.06 -7.40 11.35
CA PRO A 14 -15.43 -8.55 12.19
C PRO A 14 -14.78 -9.86 11.74
N GLU A 15 -14.21 -9.91 10.55
CA GLU A 15 -13.51 -11.07 10.02
C GLU A 15 -12.11 -11.20 10.66
N SER A 16 -11.69 -12.42 11.01
CA SER A 16 -10.39 -12.60 11.65
C SER A 16 -9.27 -12.17 10.69
N LEU A 17 -8.48 -11.17 11.08
CA LEU A 17 -7.25 -10.77 10.38
C LEU A 17 -6.21 -11.88 10.56
N GLN A 18 -6.38 -13.00 9.84
CA GLN A 18 -5.35 -14.01 9.72
C GLN A 18 -4.14 -13.37 9.02
N PRO A 19 -2.91 -13.61 9.50
CA PRO A 19 -1.73 -13.14 8.81
C PRO A 19 -1.74 -13.65 7.36
N LEU A 20 -1.55 -12.74 6.41
CA LEU A 20 -1.37 -13.11 5.02
C LEU A 20 -0.02 -13.81 4.85
N ASN A 21 0.04 -14.81 3.97
CA ASN A 21 1.33 -15.36 3.55
C ASN A 21 2.08 -14.36 2.63
N VAL A 22 3.34 -14.65 2.28
CA VAL A 22 4.18 -13.76 1.47
C VAL A 22 3.52 -13.41 0.13
N ALA A 23 2.96 -14.39 -0.58
CA ALA A 23 2.31 -14.16 -1.87
C ALA A 23 1.07 -13.27 -1.72
N GLN A 24 0.20 -13.57 -0.75
CA GLN A 24 -1.00 -12.79 -0.46
C GLN A 24 -0.65 -11.36 -0.01
N THR A 25 0.43 -11.19 0.76
CA THR A 25 0.94 -9.88 1.18
C THR A 25 1.42 -9.09 -0.04
N GLY A 26 2.17 -9.73 -0.94
CA GLY A 26 2.63 -9.11 -2.18
C GLY A 26 1.46 -8.68 -3.08
N ASP A 27 0.43 -9.50 -3.20
CA ASP A 27 -0.77 -9.16 -3.97
C ASP A 27 -1.56 -8.00 -3.36
N ALA A 28 -1.66 -7.96 -2.02
CA ALA A 28 -2.28 -6.86 -1.30
C ALA A 28 -1.52 -5.54 -1.48
N LEU A 29 -0.18 -5.57 -1.40
CA LEU A 29 0.67 -4.41 -1.66
C LEU A 29 0.52 -3.91 -3.11
N LYS A 30 0.55 -4.82 -4.09
CA LYS A 30 0.34 -4.48 -5.51
C LYS A 30 -1.06 -3.89 -5.75
N LEU A 31 -2.08 -4.40 -5.06
CA LEU A 31 -3.42 -3.82 -5.10
C LEU A 31 -3.44 -2.41 -4.51
N GLY A 32 -2.82 -2.20 -3.35
CA GLY A 32 -2.67 -0.89 -2.72
C GLY A 32 -2.01 0.12 -3.67
N ILE A 33 -0.86 -0.22 -4.25
CA ILE A 33 -0.13 0.65 -5.19
C ILE A 33 -1.02 1.05 -6.38
N ARG A 34 -1.76 0.10 -6.99
CA ARG A 34 -2.69 0.41 -8.08
C ARG A 34 -3.82 1.32 -7.64
N THR A 35 -4.30 1.17 -6.41
CA THR A 35 -5.30 2.06 -5.83
C THR A 35 -4.75 3.47 -5.69
N GLU A 36 -3.54 3.63 -5.14
CA GLU A 36 -2.93 4.97 -5.00
C GLU A 36 -2.70 5.66 -6.35
N VAL A 37 -2.23 4.92 -7.36
CA VAL A 37 -2.09 5.47 -8.73
C VAL A 37 -3.42 5.99 -9.26
N ARG A 38 -4.52 5.22 -9.10
CA ARG A 38 -5.85 5.65 -9.53
C ARG A 38 -6.36 6.87 -8.75
N SER A 39 -6.07 6.93 -7.45
CA SER A 39 -6.44 8.08 -6.61
C SER A 39 -5.69 9.34 -7.03
N ILE A 40 -4.37 9.24 -7.32
CA ILE A 40 -3.56 10.34 -7.85
C ILE A 40 -4.15 10.87 -9.16
N GLU A 41 -4.47 9.98 -10.11
CA GLU A 41 -5.11 10.35 -11.38
C GLU A 41 -6.47 11.03 -11.18
N LEU A 42 -7.29 10.48 -10.29
CA LEU A 42 -8.62 11.01 -9.97
C LEU A 42 -8.52 12.44 -9.40
N TYR A 43 -7.70 12.65 -8.37
CA TYR A 43 -7.57 13.94 -7.72
C TYR A 43 -6.86 14.97 -8.60
N SER A 44 -5.87 14.55 -9.39
CA SER A 44 -5.22 15.42 -10.39
C SER A 44 -6.23 15.88 -11.44
N GLY A 45 -7.07 14.97 -11.95
CA GLY A 45 -8.13 15.31 -12.89
C GLY A 45 -9.21 16.21 -12.26
N ALA A 46 -9.55 16.00 -10.99
CA ALA A 46 -10.49 16.85 -10.27
C ALA A 46 -9.95 18.27 -10.03
N ALA A 47 -8.66 18.40 -9.69
CA ALA A 47 -7.98 19.69 -9.54
C ALA A 47 -8.01 20.50 -10.85
N GLN A 48 -7.90 19.85 -12.01
CA GLN A 48 -7.97 20.51 -13.32
C GLN A 48 -9.38 20.99 -13.69
N LYS A 49 -10.42 20.32 -13.19
CA LYS A 49 -11.84 20.61 -13.51
C LYS A 49 -12.49 21.63 -12.58
N THR A 50 -11.79 22.11 -11.56
CA THR A 50 -12.33 23.07 -10.59
C THR A 50 -11.68 24.44 -10.72
N ASP A 51 -12.51 25.49 -10.68
CA ASP A 51 -12.07 26.89 -10.68
C ASP A 51 -12.00 27.48 -9.26
N ILE A 52 -12.53 26.77 -8.26
CA ILE A 52 -12.53 27.20 -6.87
C ILE A 52 -11.15 26.91 -6.28
N LYS A 53 -10.41 27.97 -5.93
CA LYS A 53 -9.03 27.86 -5.41
C LYS A 53 -8.91 26.92 -4.22
N SER A 54 -9.80 27.03 -3.22
CA SER A 54 -9.75 26.19 -2.02
C SER A 54 -9.97 24.70 -2.33
N THR A 55 -10.85 24.38 -3.26
CA THR A 55 -11.11 23.02 -3.72
C THR A 55 -9.92 22.47 -4.52
N LYS A 56 -9.30 23.29 -5.37
CA LYS A 56 -8.08 22.95 -6.10
C LYS A 56 -6.93 22.63 -5.13
N ASP A 57 -6.72 23.48 -4.13
CA ASP A 57 -5.69 23.29 -3.10
C ASP A 57 -5.94 22.00 -2.29
N LEU A 58 -7.21 21.65 -2.01
CA LEU A 58 -7.56 20.39 -1.36
C LEU A 58 -7.18 19.18 -2.23
N PHE A 59 -7.54 19.17 -3.52
CA PHE A 59 -7.17 18.06 -4.41
C PHE A 59 -5.66 17.91 -4.56
N HIS A 60 -4.90 19.00 -4.62
CA HIS A 60 -3.44 18.93 -4.64
C HIS A 60 -2.85 18.33 -3.36
N LYS A 61 -3.43 18.64 -2.18
CA LYS A 61 -3.02 18.00 -0.92
C LYS A 61 -3.32 16.50 -0.93
N LEU A 62 -4.46 16.08 -1.45
CA LEU A 62 -4.81 14.67 -1.58
C LEU A 62 -3.82 13.94 -2.49
N VAL A 63 -3.50 14.50 -3.67
CA VAL A 63 -2.46 13.95 -4.55
C VAL A 63 -1.14 13.73 -3.80
N HIS A 64 -0.69 14.73 -3.04
CA HIS A 64 0.55 14.63 -2.27
C HIS A 64 0.52 13.51 -1.22
N PHE A 65 -0.62 13.29 -0.56
CA PHE A 65 -0.77 12.18 0.39
C PHE A 65 -0.69 10.82 -0.32
N GLU A 66 -1.39 10.66 -1.43
CA GLU A 66 -1.39 9.38 -2.16
C GLU A 66 -0.02 9.07 -2.80
N GLU A 67 0.75 10.09 -3.21
CA GLU A 67 2.14 9.91 -3.62
C GLU A 67 3.01 9.36 -2.47
N GLY A 68 2.81 9.87 -1.25
CA GLY A 68 3.47 9.37 -0.05
C GLY A 68 3.08 7.93 0.28
N HIS A 69 1.77 7.62 0.26
CA HIS A 69 1.27 6.27 0.49
C HIS A 69 1.80 5.29 -0.56
N LYS A 70 1.75 5.66 -1.84
CA LYS A 70 2.29 4.88 -2.95
C LYS A 70 3.76 4.55 -2.70
N ARG A 71 4.57 5.53 -2.31
CA ARG A 71 6.00 5.33 -2.05
C ARG A 71 6.24 4.33 -0.92
N ILE A 72 5.50 4.45 0.19
CA ILE A 72 5.59 3.51 1.31
C ILE A 72 5.24 2.08 0.87
N LEU A 73 4.19 1.91 0.08
CA LEU A 73 3.76 0.61 -0.42
C LEU A 73 4.76 0.01 -1.42
N GLU A 74 5.36 0.83 -2.29
CA GLU A 74 6.42 0.40 -3.20
C GLU A 74 7.67 -0.06 -2.45
N ASP A 75 8.09 0.70 -1.42
CA ASP A 75 9.23 0.33 -0.59
C ASP A 75 8.94 -0.97 0.18
N ALA A 76 7.74 -1.13 0.74
CA ALA A 76 7.32 -2.37 1.40
C ALA A 76 7.33 -3.58 0.44
N LEU A 77 6.83 -3.42 -0.79
CA LEU A 77 6.83 -4.47 -1.80
C LEU A 77 8.27 -4.84 -2.20
N TYR A 78 9.14 -3.84 -2.38
CA TYR A 78 10.55 -4.06 -2.67
C TYR A 78 11.20 -4.93 -1.58
N TYR A 79 11.06 -4.56 -0.30
CA TYR A 79 11.64 -5.35 0.79
C TYR A 79 11.06 -6.77 0.88
N LEU A 80 9.74 -6.93 0.69
CA LEU A 80 9.10 -8.25 0.67
C LEU A 80 9.66 -9.15 -0.44
N GLU A 81 9.95 -8.60 -1.61
CA GLU A 81 10.54 -9.33 -2.74
C GLU A 81 12.04 -9.62 -2.50
N GLN A 82 12.76 -8.75 -1.79
CA GLN A 82 14.18 -8.96 -1.43
C GLN A 82 14.39 -9.98 -0.31
N GLU A 83 13.44 -10.19 0.60
CA GLU A 83 13.57 -11.19 1.68
C GLU A 83 13.64 -12.65 1.19
N GLY A 84 13.33 -12.90 -0.09
CA GLY A 84 13.62 -14.18 -0.75
C GLY A 84 15.06 -14.34 -1.26
N THR A 85 15.87 -13.28 -1.24
CA THR A 85 17.22 -13.25 -1.81
C THR A 85 18.23 -12.76 -0.76
N TRP A 86 18.43 -13.54 0.30
CA TRP A 86 19.56 -13.29 1.21
C TRP A 86 20.88 -13.61 0.48
N TYR A 87 21.63 -12.56 0.09
CA TYR A 87 23.05 -12.63 -0.28
C TYR A 87 23.46 -13.78 -1.23
N GLY A 88 22.73 -13.99 -2.33
CA GLY A 88 23.15 -14.96 -3.36
C GLY A 88 23.22 -16.42 -2.91
N TYR A 89 22.59 -16.77 -1.79
CA TYR A 89 22.50 -18.16 -1.36
C TYR A 89 21.31 -18.84 -2.05
N SER A 90 21.58 -19.58 -3.13
CA SER A 90 20.66 -20.64 -3.58
C SER A 90 20.78 -21.78 -2.56
N PRO A 91 19.71 -22.18 -1.87
CA PRO A 91 19.72 -23.42 -1.10
C PRO A 91 20.13 -24.57 -2.03
N PRO A 92 21.05 -25.45 -1.66
CA PRO A 92 21.41 -26.58 -2.50
C PRO A 92 20.14 -27.39 -2.76
N THR A 93 19.77 -27.53 -4.03
CA THR A 93 18.82 -28.55 -4.45
C THR A 93 19.44 -29.89 -4.08
N ILE A 94 18.86 -30.56 -3.09
CA ILE A 94 19.14 -31.98 -2.87
C ILE A 94 18.50 -32.68 -4.05
N GLU A 95 19.27 -32.83 -5.13
CA GLU A 95 18.98 -33.85 -6.12
C GLU A 95 19.19 -35.19 -5.42
N GLY A 96 18.11 -35.96 -5.33
CA GLY A 96 18.11 -37.32 -4.78
C GLY A 96 18.77 -38.31 -5.72
#